data_AF-A0A7V8E866-F1
#
_entry.id   AF-A0A7V8E866-F1
#
_cell.length_a   1.000
_cell.length_b   1.000
_cell.length_c   1.000
_cell.angle_alpha   90.00
_cell.angle_beta   90.00
_cell.angle_gamma   90.00
#
_symmetry.space_group_name_H-M   'P 1'
#
loop_
_entity.id
_entity.type
_entity.pdbx_description
1 polymer ?
#
loop_
_entity_poly.entity_id
_entity_poly.type
_entity_poly.pdbx_seq_one_letter_code
_entity_poly.pdbx_strand_id
1 'polypeptide(L)'
;MTQPTASPPGRLQAPAPAVSVDSAYAFCEDLTSREARNFYYPIRGLTRDRRRAMCAVYAFSRGADDIADEPGIEDRAGRFAEFRRGLEAAFSGAPQGEVFVALADAAKRFNLPKQHLAEIIDGAEQDLTVTRYATFADLRGYCCKVASAVGLVCVEI
;
A
#
# COMPACT_ATOMS: atom_id res chain seq x y z
N MET A 1 -12.86 13.86 -61.16
CA MET A 1 -12.64 14.82 -60.06
C MET A 1 -13.32 14.28 -58.81
N THR A 2 -12.62 13.44 -58.05
CA THR A 2 -13.07 12.89 -56.77
C THR A 2 -12.33 13.63 -55.66
N GLN A 3 -13.06 14.35 -54.82
CA GLN A 3 -12.52 14.99 -53.61
C GLN A 3 -12.40 13.93 -52.50
N PRO A 4 -11.32 13.90 -51.70
CA PRO A 4 -11.23 13.02 -50.54
C PRO A 4 -11.98 13.64 -49.35
N THR A 5 -12.87 12.85 -48.74
CA THR A 5 -13.55 13.19 -47.49
C THR A 5 -12.57 13.05 -46.32
N ALA A 6 -12.29 14.16 -45.64
CA ALA A 6 -11.48 14.15 -44.42
C ALA A 6 -12.30 13.57 -43.26
N SER A 7 -11.76 12.53 -42.60
CA SER A 7 -12.26 12.01 -41.34
C SER A 7 -12.06 13.02 -40.20
N PRO A 8 -12.98 13.13 -39.23
CA PRO A 8 -12.85 14.06 -38.12
C PRO A 8 -11.71 13.63 -37.17
N PRO A 9 -11.02 14.58 -36.52
CA PRO A 9 -9.95 14.27 -35.58
C PRO A 9 -10.51 13.50 -34.38
N GLY A 10 -9.79 12.43 -34.01
CA GLY A 10 -10.11 11.57 -32.88
C GLY A 10 -10.26 12.40 -31.60
N ARG A 11 -11.38 12.17 -30.91
CA ARG A 11 -11.67 12.75 -29.60
C ARG A 11 -10.57 12.32 -28.63
N LEU A 12 -9.70 13.25 -28.24
CA LEU A 12 -8.76 13.05 -27.13
C LEU A 12 -9.56 12.56 -25.92
N GLN A 13 -9.32 11.31 -25.55
CA GLN A 13 -9.96 10.66 -24.41
C GLN A 13 -9.51 11.43 -23.16
N ALA A 14 -10.47 11.94 -22.37
CA ALA A 14 -10.14 12.59 -21.11
C ALA A 14 -9.34 11.60 -20.22
N PRO A 15 -8.30 12.05 -19.51
CA PRO A 15 -7.57 11.17 -18.59
C PRO A 15 -8.57 10.61 -17.57
N ALA A 16 -8.40 9.32 -17.22
CA ALA A 16 -9.21 8.67 -16.20
C ALA A 16 -9.26 9.52 -14.93
N PRO A 17 -10.41 9.60 -14.22
CA PRO A 17 -10.53 10.46 -13.06
C PRO A 17 -9.50 10.05 -12.00
N ALA A 18 -8.76 11.03 -11.49
CA ALA A 18 -7.81 10.82 -10.40
C ALA A 18 -8.54 10.24 -9.18
N VAL A 19 -7.93 9.24 -8.54
CA VAL A 19 -8.48 8.57 -7.35
C VAL A 19 -8.67 9.61 -6.23
N SER A 20 -9.89 9.75 -5.73
CA SER A 20 -10.18 10.65 -4.60
C SER A 20 -9.74 10.04 -3.27
N VAL A 21 -9.42 10.86 -2.28
CA VAL A 21 -9.06 10.40 -0.93
C VAL A 21 -10.20 9.61 -0.27
N ASP A 22 -11.45 10.04 -0.44
CA ASP A 22 -12.59 9.33 0.14
C ASP A 22 -12.83 7.96 -0.51
N SER A 23 -12.70 7.85 -1.83
CA SER A 23 -12.80 6.56 -2.53
C SER A 23 -11.64 5.63 -2.17
N ALA A 24 -10.43 6.18 -2.02
CA ALA A 24 -9.25 5.45 -1.59
C ALA A 24 -9.43 4.85 -0.19
N TYR A 25 -9.94 5.63 0.77
CA TYR A 25 -10.27 5.10 2.10
C TYR A 25 -11.39 4.08 2.07
N ALA A 26 -12.43 4.28 1.27
CA ALA A 26 -13.51 3.30 1.13
C ALA A 26 -13.00 1.95 0.61
N PHE A 27 -12.09 1.97 -0.37
CA PHE A 27 -11.40 0.77 -0.85
C PHE A 27 -10.62 0.07 0.27
N CYS A 28 -9.81 0.83 1.04
CA CYS A 28 -9.02 0.27 2.14
C CYS A 28 -9.90 -0.32 3.26
N GLU A 29 -11.00 0.36 3.60
CA GLU A 29 -11.98 -0.13 4.59
C GLU A 29 -12.65 -1.43 4.12
N ASP A 30 -13.07 -1.50 2.85
CA ASP A 30 -13.67 -2.71 2.27
C ASP A 30 -12.68 -3.89 2.31
N LEU A 31 -11.45 -3.68 1.81
CA LEU A 31 -10.39 -4.67 1.83
C LEU A 31 -10.12 -5.18 3.26
N THR A 32 -9.94 -4.26 4.21
CA THR A 32 -9.69 -4.63 5.62
C THR A 32 -10.85 -5.43 6.22
N SER A 33 -12.09 -5.06 5.90
CA SER A 33 -13.28 -5.73 6.43
C SER A 33 -13.43 -7.17 5.94
N ARG A 34 -12.95 -7.46 4.72
CA ARG A 34 -12.98 -8.80 4.12
C ARG A 34 -11.83 -9.67 4.62
N GLU A 35 -10.61 -9.13 4.58
CA GLU A 35 -9.39 -9.93 4.77
C GLU A 35 -8.92 -10.00 6.22
N ALA A 36 -9.27 -9.02 7.07
CA ALA A 36 -8.83 -8.99 8.47
C ALA A 36 -9.98 -8.76 9.45
N ARG A 37 -10.98 -9.65 9.43
CA ARG A 37 -12.13 -9.60 10.35
C ARG A 37 -11.72 -9.47 11.82
N ASN A 38 -10.68 -10.20 12.25
CA ASN A 38 -10.19 -10.16 13.64
C ASN A 38 -9.56 -8.82 14.04
N PHE A 39 -9.00 -8.06 13.08
CA PHE A 39 -8.46 -6.72 13.34
C PHE A 39 -9.49 -5.61 13.08
N TYR A 40 -10.40 -5.83 12.14
CA TYR A 40 -11.41 -4.84 11.73
C TYR A 40 -12.37 -4.50 12.88
N TYR A 41 -12.84 -5.49 13.65
CA TYR A 41 -13.78 -5.24 14.75
C TYR A 41 -13.20 -4.35 15.85
N PRO A 42 -11.97 -4.57 16.36
CA PRO A 42 -11.31 -3.61 17.26
C PRO A 42 -11.18 -2.20 16.66
N ILE A 43 -10.78 -2.08 15.39
CA ILE A 43 -10.58 -0.78 14.70
C ILE A 43 -11.90 0.02 14.60
N ARG A 44 -13.07 -0.64 14.56
CA ARG A 44 -14.38 0.05 14.55
C ARG A 44 -14.65 0.92 15.78
N GLY A 45 -13.99 0.64 16.91
CA GLY A 45 -14.08 1.47 18.12
C GLY A 45 -13.38 2.83 18.00
N LEU A 46 -12.55 3.04 16.99
CA LEU A 46 -11.81 4.28 16.77
C LEU A 46 -12.67 5.36 16.11
N THR A 47 -12.25 6.62 16.28
CA THR A 47 -12.79 7.74 15.50
C THR A 47 -12.65 7.43 14.00
N ARG A 48 -13.56 8.00 13.19
CA ARG A 48 -13.61 7.74 11.74
C ARG A 48 -12.24 7.90 11.07
N ASP A 49 -11.52 8.95 11.46
CA ASP A 49 -10.23 9.32 10.91
C ASP A 49 -9.11 8.34 11.25
N ARG A 50 -9.04 7.92 12.51
CA ARG A 50 -8.07 6.90 12.96
C ARG A 50 -8.35 5.55 12.31
N ARG A 51 -9.62 5.15 12.25
CA ARG A 51 -10.03 3.92 11.57
C ARG A 51 -9.64 3.92 10.10
N ARG A 52 -9.88 5.02 9.39
CA ARG A 52 -9.46 5.21 8.00
C ARG A 52 -7.96 5.03 7.83
N ALA A 53 -7.16 5.69 8.67
CA ALA A 53 -5.71 5.56 8.64
C ALA A 53 -5.25 4.12 8.94
N MET A 54 -5.83 3.47 9.95
CA MET A 54 -5.54 2.06 10.27
C MET A 54 -5.87 1.12 9.11
N CYS A 55 -7.01 1.32 8.44
CA CYS A 55 -7.37 0.55 7.25
C CYS A 55 -6.41 0.78 6.07
N ALA A 56 -5.92 2.02 5.88
CA ALA A 56 -4.93 2.31 4.85
C ALA A 56 -3.58 1.64 5.14
N VAL A 57 -3.12 1.67 6.38
CA VAL A 57 -1.88 0.98 6.81
C VAL A 57 -2.04 -0.53 6.64
N TYR A 58 -3.18 -1.10 7.04
CA TYR A 58 -3.46 -2.52 6.82
C TYR A 58 -3.44 -2.88 5.33
N ALA A 59 -4.13 -2.11 4.48
CA ALA A 59 -4.17 -2.33 3.04
C ALA A 59 -2.78 -2.24 2.40
N PHE A 60 -1.93 -1.33 2.88
CA PHE A 60 -0.54 -1.23 2.45
C PHE A 60 0.29 -2.45 2.85
N SER A 61 0.24 -2.88 4.12
CA SER A 61 0.95 -4.08 4.57
C SER A 61 0.48 -5.32 3.81
N ARG A 62 -0.84 -5.46 3.61
CA ARG A 62 -1.43 -6.57 2.86
C ARG A 62 -0.93 -6.60 1.41
N GLY A 63 -0.82 -5.44 0.76
CA GLY A 63 -0.29 -5.36 -0.60
C GLY A 63 1.17 -5.83 -0.70
N ALA A 64 1.99 -5.61 0.33
CA ALA A 64 3.35 -6.14 0.38
C ALA A 64 3.36 -7.68 0.57
N ASP A 65 2.53 -8.18 1.48
CA ASP A 65 2.37 -9.63 1.73
C ASP A 65 1.86 -10.37 0.48
N ASP A 66 0.88 -9.80 -0.24
CA ASP A 66 0.36 -10.38 -1.47
C ASP A 66 1.47 -10.52 -2.53
N ILE A 67 2.40 -9.56 -2.64
CA ILE A 67 3.55 -9.66 -3.54
C ILE A 67 4.49 -10.81 -3.13
N ALA A 68 4.60 -11.12 -1.84
CA ALA A 68 5.42 -12.23 -1.35
C ALA A 68 4.73 -13.60 -1.55
N ASP A 69 3.44 -13.69 -1.19
CA ASP A 69 2.73 -14.95 -1.03
C ASP A 69 1.92 -15.39 -2.26
N GLU A 70 1.44 -14.45 -3.09
CA GLU A 70 0.49 -14.78 -4.15
C GLU A 70 1.13 -15.68 -5.23
N PRO A 71 0.58 -16.88 -5.51
CA PRO A 71 1.16 -17.80 -6.48
C PRO A 71 1.07 -17.24 -7.90
N GLY A 72 2.09 -17.50 -8.73
CA GLY A 72 2.09 -17.13 -10.15
C GLY A 72 2.70 -15.76 -10.47
N ILE A 73 3.25 -15.04 -9.50
CA ILE A 73 4.07 -13.86 -9.77
C ILE A 73 5.49 -14.31 -10.13
N GLU A 74 5.86 -14.19 -11.40
CA GLU A 74 7.19 -14.56 -11.90
C GLU A 74 8.27 -13.54 -11.47
N ASP A 75 8.00 -12.24 -11.58
CA ASP A 75 8.93 -11.15 -11.25
C ASP A 75 8.59 -10.45 -9.93
N ARG A 76 8.75 -11.15 -8.80
CA ARG A 76 8.47 -10.56 -7.48
C ARG A 76 9.37 -9.38 -7.15
N ALA A 77 10.64 -9.42 -7.55
CA ALA A 77 11.58 -8.32 -7.32
C ALA A 77 11.16 -7.04 -8.06
N GLY A 78 10.72 -7.15 -9.31
CA GLY A 78 10.15 -6.03 -10.07
C GLY A 78 8.90 -5.45 -9.41
N ARG A 79 8.01 -6.32 -8.87
CA ARG A 79 6.81 -5.91 -8.13
C ARG A 79 7.15 -5.18 -6.84
N PHE A 80 8.13 -5.65 -6.08
CA PHE A 80 8.62 -4.95 -4.89
C PHE A 80 9.27 -3.61 -5.24
N ALA A 81 10.00 -3.53 -6.36
CA ALA A 81 10.54 -2.26 -6.86
C ALA A 81 9.44 -1.28 -7.27
N GLU A 82 8.36 -1.74 -7.91
CA GLU A 82 7.15 -0.94 -8.19
C GLU A 82 6.48 -0.45 -6.90
N PHE A 83 6.33 -1.33 -5.92
CA PHE A 83 5.68 -1.01 -4.65
C PHE A 83 6.46 0.07 -3.88
N ARG A 84 7.80 -0.01 -3.88
CA ARG A 84 8.66 1.06 -3.33
C ARG A 84 8.50 2.37 -4.07
N ARG A 85 8.43 2.36 -5.40
CA ARG A 85 8.15 3.58 -6.18
C ARG A 85 6.80 4.19 -5.83
N GLY A 86 5.79 3.36 -5.56
CA GLY A 86 4.48 3.81 -5.06
C GLY A 86 4.59 4.52 -3.70
N LEU A 87 5.36 3.95 -2.76
CA LEU A 87 5.64 4.59 -1.46
C LEU A 87 6.37 5.92 -1.63
N GLU A 88 7.40 5.99 -2.48
CA GLU A 88 8.10 7.23 -2.80
C GLU A 88 7.17 8.29 -3.41
N ALA A 89 6.31 7.88 -4.32
CA ALA A 89 5.32 8.76 -4.96
C ALA A 89 4.32 9.30 -3.93
N ALA A 90 3.88 8.47 -2.98
CA ALA A 90 2.99 8.88 -1.89
C ALA A 90 3.62 9.98 -1.01
N PHE A 91 4.89 9.83 -0.65
CA PHE A 91 5.60 10.81 0.19
C PHE A 91 6.09 12.06 -0.58
N SER A 92 6.26 11.97 -1.89
CA SER A 92 6.60 13.11 -2.75
C SER A 92 5.39 13.90 -3.26
N GLY A 93 4.16 13.46 -2.93
CA GLY A 93 2.92 14.18 -3.24
C GLY A 93 2.27 13.81 -4.56
N ALA A 94 2.70 12.72 -5.20
CA ALA A 94 2.11 12.18 -6.42
C ALA A 94 1.63 10.72 -6.25
N PRO A 95 0.86 10.36 -5.20
CA PRO A 95 0.38 9.00 -5.01
C PRO A 95 -0.47 8.50 -6.18
N GLN A 96 -0.33 7.22 -6.50
CA GLN A 96 -1.13 6.54 -7.53
C GLN A 96 -1.72 5.25 -6.96
N GLY A 97 -2.98 4.97 -7.30
CA GLY A 97 -3.71 3.83 -6.75
C GLY A 97 -4.30 4.11 -5.36
N GLU A 98 -5.38 3.41 -5.04
CA GLU A 98 -6.22 3.63 -3.86
C GLU A 98 -5.41 3.51 -2.56
N VAL A 99 -4.59 2.46 -2.43
CA VAL A 99 -3.78 2.22 -1.22
C VAL A 99 -2.81 3.37 -0.97
N PHE A 100 -2.04 3.78 -1.98
CA PHE A 100 -1.05 4.85 -1.81
C PHE A 100 -1.67 6.23 -1.64
N VAL A 101 -2.84 6.49 -2.25
CA VAL A 101 -3.58 7.74 -2.03
C VAL A 101 -4.08 7.83 -0.59
N ALA A 102 -4.68 6.76 -0.06
CA ALA A 102 -5.12 6.72 1.33
C ALA A 102 -3.94 6.78 2.32
N LEU A 103 -2.85 6.10 2.01
CA LEU A 103 -1.62 6.12 2.81
C LEU A 103 -0.98 7.50 2.83
N ALA A 104 -0.93 8.21 1.69
CA ALA A 104 -0.37 9.55 1.61
C ALA A 104 -1.15 10.56 2.46
N ASP A 105 -2.48 10.48 2.47
CA ASP A 105 -3.33 11.30 3.33
C ASP A 105 -3.10 10.98 4.82
N ALA A 106 -3.11 9.69 5.17
CA ALA A 106 -2.84 9.23 6.53
C ALA A 106 -1.44 9.66 7.02
N ALA A 107 -0.42 9.52 6.17
CA ALA A 107 0.96 9.88 6.46
C ALA A 107 1.10 11.37 6.79
N LYS A 108 0.43 12.25 6.02
CA LYS A 108 0.43 13.68 6.29
C LYS A 108 -0.31 14.02 7.59
N ARG A 109 -1.44 13.35 7.83
CA ARG A 109 -2.34 13.69 8.93
C ARG A 109 -1.84 13.23 10.30
N PHE A 110 -1.20 12.07 10.34
CA PHE A 110 -0.69 11.44 11.57
C PHE A 110 0.84 11.47 11.63
N ASN A 111 1.50 12.17 10.70
CA ASN A 111 2.96 12.27 10.62
C ASN A 111 3.65 10.89 10.58
N LEU A 112 3.13 9.96 9.78
CA LEU A 112 3.61 8.59 9.77
C LEU A 112 5.06 8.52 9.27
N PRO A 113 5.95 7.83 10.00
CA PRO A 113 7.35 7.71 9.62
C PRO A 113 7.51 6.82 8.40
N LYS A 114 7.96 7.42 7.28
CA LYS A 114 8.25 6.70 6.04
C LYS A 114 9.18 5.50 6.23
N GLN A 115 10.14 5.62 7.15
CA GLN A 115 11.10 4.56 7.43
C GLN A 115 10.41 3.25 7.84
N HIS A 116 9.43 3.30 8.73
CA HIS A 116 8.74 2.08 9.18
C HIS A 116 7.86 1.48 8.07
N LEU A 117 7.30 2.31 7.18
CA LEU A 117 6.60 1.83 5.99
C LEU A 117 7.54 1.14 5.01
N ALA A 118 8.78 1.64 4.85
CA ALA A 118 9.80 0.98 4.04
C ALA A 118 10.28 -0.33 4.67
N GLU A 119 10.45 -0.37 6.00
CA GLU A 119 10.82 -1.58 6.74
C GLU A 119 9.80 -2.72 6.58
N ILE A 120 8.51 -2.41 6.45
CA ILE A 120 7.46 -3.39 6.14
C ILE A 120 7.72 -4.04 4.78
N ILE A 121 8.04 -3.24 3.75
CA ILE A 121 8.35 -3.76 2.41
C ILE A 121 9.61 -4.63 2.46
N ASP A 122 10.65 -4.18 3.16
CA ASP A 122 11.90 -4.94 3.32
C ASP A 122 11.67 -6.27 4.06
N GLY A 123 10.76 -6.28 5.04
CA GLY A 123 10.35 -7.50 5.73
C GLY A 123 9.68 -8.50 4.79
N ALA A 124 8.69 -8.06 4.02
CA ALA A 124 7.97 -8.91 3.06
C ALA A 124 8.88 -9.41 1.92
N GLU A 125 9.81 -8.59 1.42
CA GLU A 125 10.75 -9.02 0.38
C GLU A 125 11.80 -10.01 0.92
N GLN A 126 12.18 -9.91 2.19
CA GLN A 126 13.12 -10.83 2.82
C GLN A 126 12.60 -12.28 2.84
N ASP A 127 11.27 -12.45 2.90
CA ASP A 127 10.62 -13.78 2.86
C ASP A 127 10.81 -14.52 1.53
N LEU A 128 11.21 -13.81 0.46
CA LEU A 128 11.54 -14.45 -0.82
C LEU A 128 12.83 -15.28 -0.78
N THR A 129 13.76 -14.93 0.11
CA THR A 129 15.13 -15.46 0.09
C THR A 129 15.54 -16.14 1.39
N VAL A 130 14.93 -15.77 2.52
CA VAL A 130 15.33 -16.25 3.84
C VAL A 130 14.35 -17.29 4.37
N THR A 131 14.75 -18.56 4.35
CA THR A 131 13.96 -19.67 4.90
C THR A 131 14.44 -20.13 6.27
N ARG A 132 15.62 -19.67 6.73
CA ARG A 132 16.19 -20.01 8.03
C ARG A 132 17.12 -18.92 8.56
N TYR A 133 16.96 -18.60 9.84
CA TYR A 133 17.85 -17.69 10.56
C TYR A 133 18.93 -18.46 11.32
N ALA A 134 20.18 -18.00 11.25
CA ALA A 134 21.31 -18.64 11.91
C ALA A 134 21.30 -18.38 13.42
N THR A 135 20.88 -17.18 13.83
CA THR A 135 20.84 -16.78 15.24
C THR A 135 19.48 -16.20 15.62
N PHE A 136 19.21 -16.18 16.93
CA PHE A 136 18.04 -15.47 17.46
C PHE A 136 18.09 -13.96 17.18
N ALA A 137 19.30 -13.37 17.08
CA ALA A 137 19.44 -11.96 16.74
C ALA A 137 18.95 -11.67 15.31
N ASP A 138 19.23 -12.56 14.37
CA ASP A 138 18.76 -12.44 12.98
C ASP A 138 17.23 -12.60 12.90
N LEU A 139 16.67 -13.58 13.62
CA LEU A 139 15.22 -13.77 13.73
C LEU A 139 14.54 -12.54 14.35
N ARG A 140 15.12 -11.99 15.43
CA ARG A 140 14.60 -10.76 16.06
C ARG A 140 14.62 -9.59 15.09
N GLY A 141 15.70 -9.42 14.32
CA GLY A 141 15.81 -8.37 13.31
C GLY A 141 14.70 -8.48 12.25
N TYR A 142 14.39 -9.70 11.80
CA TYR A 142 13.25 -9.96 10.93
C TYR A 142 11.92 -9.59 11.59
N CYS A 143 11.65 -10.07 12.81
CA CYS A 143 10.42 -9.74 13.55
C CYS A 143 10.22 -8.22 13.74
N CYS A 144 11.31 -7.46 13.90
CA CYS A 144 11.24 -6.01 13.96
C CYS A 144 10.66 -5.40 12.68
N LYS A 145 11.04 -5.92 11.51
CA LYS A 145 10.54 -5.44 10.21
C LYS A 145 9.08 -5.85 9.95
N VAL A 146 8.74 -7.11 10.17
CA VAL A 146 7.41 -7.64 9.80
C VAL A 146 6.32 -7.39 10.83
N ALA A 147 6.68 -7.14 12.10
CA ALA A 147 5.69 -6.94 13.18
C ALA A 147 5.89 -5.61 13.91
N SER A 148 7.10 -5.29 14.36
CA SER A 148 7.31 -4.06 15.14
C SER A 148 7.12 -2.80 14.30
N ALA A 149 7.56 -2.77 13.05
CA ALA A 149 7.38 -1.61 12.17
C ALA A 149 5.90 -1.27 11.96
N VAL A 150 5.04 -2.27 11.71
CA VAL A 150 3.57 -2.09 11.64
C VAL A 150 3.05 -1.51 12.95
N GLY A 151 3.46 -2.06 14.09
CA GLY A 151 3.06 -1.56 15.41
C GLY A 151 3.48 -0.11 15.66
N LEU A 152 4.69 0.27 15.27
CA LEU A 152 5.21 1.62 15.41
C LEU A 152 4.43 2.63 14.55
N VAL A 153 4.04 2.25 13.33
CA VAL A 153 3.15 3.08 12.49
C VAL A 153 1.78 3.24 13.16
N CYS A 154 1.22 2.18 13.74
CA CYS A 154 -0.09 2.22 14.38
C CYS A 154 -0.14 3.10 15.64
N VAL A 155 0.96 3.25 16.39
CA VAL A 155 1.01 4.07 17.61
C VAL A 155 0.88 5.56 17.31
N GLU A 156 1.28 6.00 16.12
CA GLU A 156 1.15 7.40 15.68
C GLU A 156 -0.30 7.80 15.34
N ILE A 157 -1.22 6.83 15.22
CA ILE A 157 -2.62 7.03 14.78
C ILE A 157 -3.57 7.19 15.98
#